data_AF-A0AA40IUV5-F1
#
_entry.id   AF-A0AA40IUV5-F1
#
_cell.length_a   1.000
_cell.length_b   1.000
_cell.length_c   1.000
_cell.angle_alpha   90.00
_cell.angle_beta   90.00
_cell.angle_gamma   90.00
#
_symmetry.space_group_name_H-M   'P 1'
#
loop_
_entity.id
_entity.type
_entity.pdbx_description
1 polymer ?
#
loop_
_entity_poly.entity_id
_entity_poly.type
_entity_poly.pdbx_seq_one_letter_code
_entity_poly.pdbx_strand_id
1 'polypeptide(L)'
;MKIIIIGGGWSGCAAAITAKKAGADVTLYEKTDMLLGLGNVGGIMRNNGRYTASEELIALGAGDLINITDKNTRHKNIDFPGHEHA
;
A
#
# COMPACT_ATOMS: atom_id res chain seq x y z
N MET A 1 3.34 -22.72 7.48
CA MET A 1 3.22 -21.83 8.67
C MET A 1 1.91 -21.05 8.55
N LYS A 2 1.14 -20.91 9.63
CA LYS A 2 -0.09 -20.10 9.64
C LYS A 2 0.19 -18.74 10.27
N ILE A 3 -0.20 -17.66 9.60
CA ILE A 3 0.02 -16.28 10.02
C ILE A 3 -1.32 -15.55 10.06
N ILE A 4 -1.59 -14.88 11.16
CA ILE A 4 -2.75 -14.01 11.33
C ILE A 4 -2.25 -12.57 11.40
N ILE A 5 -2.83 -11.70 10.59
CA ILE A 5 -2.53 -10.27 10.55
C ILE A 5 -3.78 -9.52 10.97
N ILE A 6 -3.64 -8.63 11.95
CA ILE A 6 -4.73 -7.81 12.48
C ILE A 6 -4.48 -6.35 12.08
N GLY A 7 -5.35 -5.82 11.22
CA GLY A 7 -5.26 -4.49 10.63
C GLY A 7 -4.85 -4.55 9.15
N GLY A 8 -5.72 -4.06 8.28
CA GLY A 8 -5.57 -4.00 6.83
C GLY A 8 -5.03 -2.67 6.31
N GLY A 9 -4.30 -1.91 7.12
CA GLY A 9 -3.57 -0.70 6.66
C GLY A 9 -2.41 -1.03 5.72
N TRP A 10 -1.63 -0.01 5.33
CA TRP A 10 -0.45 -0.17 4.46
C TRP A 10 0.50 -1.29 4.91
N SER A 11 0.92 -1.25 6.18
CA SER A 11 1.85 -2.24 6.74
C SER A 11 1.25 -3.64 6.79
N GLY A 12 -0.03 -3.77 7.18
CA GLY A 12 -0.72 -5.06 7.25
C GLY A 12 -0.91 -5.71 5.88
N CYS A 13 -1.28 -4.92 4.87
CA CYS A 13 -1.36 -5.41 3.49
C CYS A 13 0.01 -5.84 2.95
N ALA A 14 1.06 -5.03 3.18
CA ALA A 14 2.41 -5.36 2.74
C ALA A 14 2.94 -6.63 3.43
N ALA A 15 2.68 -6.78 4.74
CA ALA A 15 3.02 -8.00 5.48
C ALA A 15 2.26 -9.22 4.96
N ALA A 16 0.97 -9.08 4.65
CA ALA A 16 0.14 -10.17 4.12
C ALA A 16 0.65 -10.66 2.76
N ILE A 17 0.95 -9.74 1.85
CA ILE A 17 1.51 -10.06 0.52
C ILE A 17 2.85 -10.80 0.69
N THR A 18 3.76 -10.25 1.50
CA THR A 18 5.10 -10.82 1.72
C THR A 18 5.01 -12.21 2.33
N ALA A 19 4.22 -12.38 3.39
CA ALA A 19 4.00 -13.66 4.06
C ALA A 19 3.40 -14.70 3.11
N LYS A 20 2.43 -14.31 2.26
CA LYS A 20 1.81 -15.21 1.31
C LYS A 20 2.79 -15.66 0.23
N LYS A 21 3.61 -14.73 -0.32
CA LYS A 21 4.67 -15.05 -1.29
C LYS A 21 5.74 -15.97 -0.70
N ALA A 22 6.00 -15.87 0.60
CA ALA A 22 6.89 -16.78 1.33
C ALA A 22 6.28 -18.17 1.61
N GLY A 23 5.05 -18.45 1.15
CA GLY A 23 4.41 -19.77 1.27
C GLY A 23 3.63 -19.98 2.56
N ALA A 24 3.37 -18.93 3.34
CA ALA A 24 2.52 -19.04 4.52
C ALA A 24 1.02 -19.15 4.16
N ASP A 25 0.26 -19.80 5.03
CA ASP A 25 -1.19 -19.68 5.07
C ASP A 25 -1.55 -18.41 5.86
N VAL A 26 -2.15 -17.43 5.19
CA VAL A 26 -2.31 -16.06 5.70
C VAL A 26 -3.79 -15.74 5.84
N THR A 27 -4.18 -15.24 7.00
CA THR A 27 -5.49 -14.62 7.23
C THR A 27 -5.30 -13.18 7.68
N LEU A 28 -5.87 -12.24 6.94
CA LEU A 28 -5.87 -10.81 7.25
C LEU A 28 -7.25 -10.41 7.76
N TYR A 29 -7.31 -9.80 8.94
CA TYR A 29 -8.53 -9.24 9.51
C TYR A 29 -8.46 -7.72 9.49
N GLU A 30 -9.46 -7.08 8.90
CA GLU A 30 -9.65 -5.63 8.93
C GLU A 30 -11.05 -5.36 9.52
N LYS A 31 -11.14 -4.36 10.40
CA LYS A 31 -12.40 -4.03 11.07
C LYS A 31 -13.37 -3.34 10.10
N THR A 32 -12.82 -2.54 9.19
CA THR A 32 -13.56 -1.77 8.20
C THR A 32 -13.84 -2.59 6.94
N ASP A 33 -14.62 -2.01 6.03
CA ASP A 33 -14.95 -2.57 4.72
C ASP A 33 -13.87 -2.29 3.65
N MET A 34 -12.81 -1.55 3.99
CA MET A 34 -11.77 -1.14 3.06
C MET A 34 -10.36 -1.38 3.60
N LEU A 35 -9.44 -1.73 2.70
CA LEU A 35 -8.01 -1.86 3.01
C LEU A 35 -7.30 -0.48 2.95
N LEU A 36 -6.01 -0.45 3.31
CA LEU A 36 -5.09 0.70 3.31
C LEU A 36 -5.29 1.73 4.44
N GLY A 37 -6.43 1.74 5.13
CA GLY A 37 -6.68 2.64 6.26
C GLY A 37 -6.54 4.12 5.86
N LEU A 38 -5.56 4.83 6.42
CA LEU A 38 -5.26 6.23 6.06
C LEU A 38 -4.82 6.42 4.59
N GLY A 39 -4.52 5.35 3.86
CA GLY A 39 -4.36 5.42 2.39
C GLY A 39 -5.64 5.87 1.68
N ASN A 40 -6.81 5.56 2.23
CA ASN A 40 -8.10 6.00 1.70
C ASN A 40 -8.37 7.48 2.03
N VAL A 41 -7.72 8.02 3.07
CA VAL A 41 -7.83 9.44 3.42
C VAL A 41 -7.01 10.24 2.42
N GLY A 42 -7.72 10.93 1.53
CA GLY A 42 -7.17 11.68 0.41
C GLY A 42 -7.15 10.91 -0.91
N GLY A 43 -7.15 9.56 -0.87
CA GLY A 43 -7.18 8.72 -2.08
C GLY A 43 -5.97 8.90 -3.02
N ILE A 44 -4.90 9.51 -2.52
CA ILE A 44 -3.67 9.82 -3.27
C ILE A 44 -2.59 8.84 -2.85
N MET A 45 -2.23 7.95 -3.76
CA MET A 45 -1.26 6.88 -3.50
C MET A 45 0.18 7.41 -3.52
N ARG A 46 0.48 8.35 -4.43
CA ARG A 46 1.82 8.93 -4.60
C ARG A 46 1.78 10.45 -4.48
N ASN A 47 1.89 11.04 -3.28
CA ASN A 47 2.09 12.49 -3.16
C ASN A 47 3.27 12.83 -2.28
N ASN A 48 3.94 13.95 -2.58
CA ASN A 48 4.90 14.58 -1.68
C ASN A 48 5.83 13.55 -0.99
N GLY A 49 5.76 13.46 0.34
CA GLY A 49 6.55 12.48 1.12
C GLY A 49 6.18 11.00 0.88
N ARG A 50 4.93 10.68 0.52
CA ARG A 50 4.54 9.30 0.16
C ARG A 50 5.18 8.87 -1.16
N TYR A 51 5.38 9.79 -2.10
CA TYR A 51 6.08 9.49 -3.36
C TYR A 51 7.49 8.99 -3.05
N THR A 52 8.28 9.77 -2.31
CA THR A 52 9.65 9.42 -1.94
C THR A 52 9.73 8.09 -1.20
N ALA A 53 8.87 7.87 -0.20
CA ALA A 53 8.84 6.61 0.54
C ALA A 53 8.46 5.41 -0.37
N SER A 54 7.58 5.62 -1.35
CA SER A 54 7.18 4.59 -2.30
C SER A 54 8.32 4.23 -3.25
N GLU A 55 9.09 5.21 -3.73
CA GLU A 55 10.29 4.97 -4.54
C GLU A 55 11.36 4.20 -3.76
N GLU A 56 11.58 4.57 -2.49
CA GLU A 56 12.52 3.85 -1.61
C GLU A 56 12.09 2.40 -1.39
N LEU A 57 10.80 2.15 -1.11
CA LEU A 57 10.28 0.79 -0.97
C LEU A 57 10.46 -0.04 -2.24
N ILE A 58 10.24 0.55 -3.42
CA ILE A 58 10.48 -0.14 -4.70
C ILE A 58 11.96 -0.48 -4.84
N ALA A 59 12.86 0.47 -4.60
CA ALA A 59 14.31 0.27 -4.72
C ALA A 59 14.83 -0.81 -3.75
N LEU A 60 14.24 -0.91 -2.56
CA LEU A 60 14.58 -1.94 -1.55
C LEU A 60 13.92 -3.30 -1.82
N GLY A 61 13.18 -3.47 -2.92
CA GLY A 61 12.53 -4.72 -3.28
C GLY A 61 11.19 -4.99 -2.59
N ALA A 62 10.64 -4.01 -1.85
CA ALA A 62 9.35 -4.06 -1.18
C ALA A 62 8.21 -3.39 -1.99
N GLY A 63 8.36 -3.31 -3.31
CA GLY A 63 7.45 -2.58 -4.20
C GLY A 63 6.11 -3.26 -4.50
N ASP A 64 5.83 -4.48 -4.02
CA ASP A 64 4.63 -5.23 -4.40
C ASP A 64 3.33 -4.47 -4.14
N LEU A 65 3.15 -3.95 -2.92
CA LEU A 65 1.94 -3.20 -2.57
C LEU A 65 1.83 -1.89 -3.36
N ILE A 66 2.97 -1.21 -3.55
CA ILE A 66 3.05 0.04 -4.29
C ILE A 66 2.64 -0.17 -5.76
N ASN A 67 3.15 -1.21 -6.40
CA ASN A 67 2.81 -1.56 -7.77
C ASN A 67 1.33 -1.94 -7.92
N ILE A 68 0.76 -2.61 -6.92
CA ILE A 68 -0.68 -2.91 -6.87
C ILE A 68 -1.49 -1.61 -6.77
N THR A 69 -1.11 -0.68 -5.88
CA THR A 69 -1.80 0.60 -5.75
C THR A 69 -1.70 1.41 -7.04
N ASP A 70 -0.52 1.48 -7.67
CA ASP A 70 -0.34 2.19 -8.95
C ASP A 70 -1.25 1.59 -10.03
N LYS A 71 -1.30 0.26 -10.15
CA LYS A 71 -2.13 -0.40 -11.17
C LYS A 71 -3.61 -0.09 -11.01
N ASN A 72 -4.08 0.10 -9.78
CA ASN A 72 -5.49 0.37 -9.47
C ASN A 72 -5.80 1.88 -9.32
N THR A 73 -4.79 2.74 -9.40
CA THR A 73 -5.00 4.18 -9.30
C THR A 73 -5.50 4.73 -10.63
N ARG A 74 -6.60 5.51 -10.58
CA ARG A 74 -7.26 6.11 -11.74
C ARG A 74 -6.53 7.34 -12.30
N HIS A 75 -6.00 8.19 -11.42
CA HIS A 75 -5.29 9.42 -11.78
C HIS A 75 -3.83 9.31 -11.33
N LYS A 76 -2.88 9.68 -12.19
CA LYS A 76 -1.45 9.55 -11.90
C LYS A 76 -0.71 10.74 -12.46
N ASN A 77 0.33 11.17 -11.75
CA ASN A 77 1.19 12.29 -12.13
C ASN A 77 0.37 13.56 -12.38
N ILE A 78 -0.60 13.84 -11.50
CA ILE A 78 -1.37 15.07 -11.53
C ILE A 78 -0.86 16.05 -10.47
N ASP A 79 -0.77 17.32 -10.83
CA ASP A 79 -0.42 18.39 -9.90
C ASP A 79 -1.68 19.19 -9.54
N PHE A 80 -1.85 19.46 -8.25
CA PHE A 80 -2.91 20.34 -7.75
C PHE A 80 -2.44 21.04 -6.46
N PRO A 81 -3.13 22.10 -5.99
CA PRO A 81 -2.61 22.94 -4.90
C PRO A 81 -2.15 22.13 -3.67
N GLY A 82 -0.85 22.18 -3.37
CA GLY A 82 -0.22 21.49 -2.24
C GLY A 82 0.19 20.03 -2.49
N HIS A 83 -0.01 19.50 -3.70
CA HIS A 83 0.28 18.11 -4.05
C HIS A 83 0.92 18.02 -5.43
N GLU A 84 2.18 17.61 -5.44
CA GLU A 84 2.92 17.30 -6.66
C GLU A 84 2.91 15.79 -6.90
N HIS A 85 2.84 15.39 -8.17
CA HIS A 85 2.98 13.99 -8.62
C HIS A 85 1.87 13.01 -8.20
N ALA A 86 0.70 13.53 -7.81
CA ALA A 86 -0.43 12.76 -7.26
C ALA A 86 -1.05 11.71 -8.21
#